data_AF-A0A7J7IPP5-F1
#
_entry.id   AF-A0A7J7IPP5-F1
#
_cell.length_a   1.000
_cell.length_b   1.000
_cell.length_c   1.000
_cell.angle_alpha   90.00
_cell.angle_beta   90.00
_cell.angle_gamma   90.00
#
_symmetry.space_group_name_H-M   'P 1'
#
loop_
_entity.id
_entity.type
_entity.pdbx_description
1 polymer ?
#
loop_
_entity_poly.entity_id
_entity_poly.type
_entity_poly.pdbx_seq_one_letter_code
_entity_poly.pdbx_strand_id
1 'polypeptide(L)'
;MPQPSWSAFREASFGVGKLVIYNETHAYYEWHRVACEDTNATHCATKGDNSAQRFDISDTTWVIRNTTQCPSRLMPNGGSAPVRRMPSHPHPARKVHGHSHPRRAVGMPRP
;
A
#
# COMPACT_ATOMS: atom_id res chain seq x y z
N MET A 1 12.59 5.03 -4.46
CA MET A 1 12.29 4.84 -3.02
C MET A 1 12.07 3.35 -2.74
N PRO A 2 12.60 2.80 -1.64
CA PRO A 2 12.40 1.40 -1.29
C PRO A 2 10.92 1.10 -1.01
N GLN A 3 10.53 -0.16 -1.18
CA GLN A 3 9.21 -0.64 -0.76
C GLN A 3 9.17 -0.67 0.77
N PRO A 4 8.23 0.01 1.42
CA PRO A 4 8.09 -0.10 2.87
C PRO A 4 7.61 -1.51 3.24
N SER A 5 7.97 -1.97 4.43
CA SER A 5 7.68 -3.34 4.89
C SER A 5 6.19 -3.70 4.97
N TRP A 6 5.31 -2.70 5.13
CA TRP A 6 3.86 -2.90 5.17
C TRP A 6 3.21 -3.05 3.79
N SER A 7 3.94 -2.77 2.70
CA SER A 7 3.48 -2.99 1.32
C SER A 7 3.91 -4.37 0.89
N ALA A 8 2.96 -5.31 0.79
CA ALA A 8 3.22 -6.66 0.30
C ALA A 8 3.42 -6.68 -1.23
N PHE A 9 2.57 -5.98 -1.97
CA PHE A 9 2.59 -5.87 -3.42
C PHE A 9 2.29 -4.43 -3.86
N ARG A 10 2.84 -4.03 -5.02
CA ARG A 10 2.54 -2.76 -5.69
C ARG A 10 2.87 -2.86 -7.18
N GLU A 11 1.91 -2.52 -8.03
CA GLU A 11 2.08 -2.45 -9.48
C GLU A 11 1.46 -1.15 -9.99
N ALA A 12 2.07 -0.52 -10.99
CA ALA A 12 1.60 0.71 -11.60
C ALA A 12 0.82 0.42 -12.91
N SER A 13 -0.32 -0.27 -12.79
CA SER A 13 -1.21 -0.60 -13.90
C SER A 13 -2.64 -0.20 -13.62
N PHE A 14 -3.40 0.11 -14.68
CA PHE A 14 -4.86 0.21 -14.58
C PHE A 14 -5.45 -1.19 -14.48
N GLY A 15 -6.54 -1.35 -13.72
CA GLY A 15 -7.09 -2.66 -13.41
C GLY A 15 -8.40 -2.64 -12.64
N VAL A 16 -8.91 -3.82 -12.31
CA VAL A 16 -10.10 -4.05 -11.48
C VAL A 16 -9.83 -5.16 -10.47
N GLY A 17 -10.38 -5.02 -9.25
CA GLY A 17 -10.30 -6.05 -8.21
C GLY A 17 -11.57 -6.90 -8.16
N LYS A 18 -11.41 -8.21 -7.94
CA LYS A 18 -12.50 -9.15 -7.68
C LYS A 18 -12.33 -9.76 -6.30
N LEU A 19 -13.37 -9.70 -5.48
CA LEU A 19 -13.40 -10.28 -4.14
C LEU A 19 -14.52 -11.33 -4.07
N VAL A 20 -14.16 -12.58 -3.79
CA VAL A 20 -15.09 -13.71 -3.63
C VAL A 20 -15.12 -14.12 -2.18
N ILE A 21 -16.26 -13.97 -1.51
CA ILE A 21 -16.45 -14.38 -0.12
C ILE A 21 -16.93 -15.84 -0.13
N TYR A 22 -16.13 -16.73 0.47
CA TYR A 22 -16.47 -18.15 0.56
C TYR A 22 -17.25 -18.48 1.84
N ASN A 23 -16.88 -17.87 2.96
CA ASN A 23 -17.53 -18.05 4.25
C ASN A 23 -17.21 -16.88 5.19
N GLU A 24 -17.61 -16.99 6.46
CA GLU A 24 -17.44 -15.95 7.49
C GLU A 24 -15.97 -15.58 7.77
N THR A 25 -15.00 -16.43 7.39
CA THR A 25 -13.58 -16.24 7.68
C THR A 25 -12.69 -16.12 6.44
N HIS A 26 -13.12 -16.58 5.27
CA HIS A 26 -12.31 -16.64 4.05
C HIS A 26 -12.93 -15.85 2.89
N ALA A 27 -12.11 -14.98 2.31
CA ALA A 27 -12.37 -14.40 1.01
C ALA A 27 -11.13 -14.50 0.11
N TYR A 28 -11.34 -14.67 -1.18
CA TYR A 28 -10.28 -14.67 -2.18
C TYR A 28 -10.32 -13.37 -2.96
N TYR A 29 -9.17 -12.71 -3.07
CA TYR A 29 -9.00 -11.47 -3.79
C TYR A 29 -8.12 -11.70 -5.02
N GLU A 30 -8.54 -11.15 -6.16
CA GLU A 30 -7.80 -11.13 -7.42
C GLU A 30 -7.69 -9.68 -7.90
N TRP A 31 -6.49 -9.22 -8.24
CA TRP A 31 -6.27 -7.99 -8.98
C TRP A 31 -6.02 -8.33 -10.44
N HIS A 32 -6.84 -7.74 -11.31
CA HIS A 32 -6.75 -7.93 -12.76
C HIS A 32 -6.29 -6.64 -13.42
N ARG A 33 -5.19 -6.67 -14.18
CA ARG A 33 -4.71 -5.53 -14.96
C ARG A 33 -5.34 -5.49 -16.35
N VAL A 34 -5.43 -4.29 -16.93
CA VAL A 34 -5.93 -4.07 -18.31
C VAL A 34 -4.82 -3.83 -19.33
N ALA A 35 -3.57 -3.72 -18.87
CA ALA A 35 -2.41 -3.41 -19.71
C ALA A 35 -1.50 -4.63 -19.85
N CYS A 36 -0.97 -4.80 -21.05
CA CYS A 36 -0.10 -5.89 -21.44
C CYS A 36 1.37 -5.54 -21.23
N GLU A 37 2.15 -6.52 -20.80
CA GLU A 37 3.59 -6.38 -20.52
C GLU A 37 4.47 -6.99 -21.62
N ASP A 38 3.85 -7.76 -22.51
CA ASP A 38 4.48 -8.60 -23.50
C ASP A 38 4.23 -8.11 -24.94
N THR A 39 5.29 -8.08 -25.74
CA THR A 39 5.28 -7.65 -27.15
C THR A 39 4.72 -8.70 -28.11
N ASN A 40 4.34 -9.88 -27.61
CA ASN A 40 3.75 -10.96 -28.39
C ASN A 40 2.26 -11.04 -28.07
N ALA A 41 1.48 -10.21 -28.76
CA ALA A 41 0.08 -9.89 -28.47
C ALA A 41 -0.92 -11.04 -28.74
N THR A 42 -0.55 -12.30 -28.51
CA THR A 42 -1.51 -13.42 -28.52
C THR A 42 -2.44 -13.38 -27.30
N HIS A 43 -1.98 -12.77 -26.20
CA HIS A 43 -2.75 -12.59 -24.97
C HIS A 43 -3.38 -11.21 -24.81
N CYS A 44 -3.21 -10.33 -25.80
CA CYS A 44 -3.51 -8.91 -25.67
C CYS A 44 -4.13 -8.38 -26.94
N ALA A 45 -5.26 -7.69 -26.81
CA ALA A 45 -5.98 -7.11 -27.93
C ALA A 45 -5.07 -6.26 -28.83
N THR A 46 -5.43 -6.22 -30.11
CA THR A 46 -4.70 -5.55 -31.18
C THR A 46 -4.36 -4.10 -30.84
N LYS A 47 -3.29 -3.59 -31.46
CA LYS A 47 -2.82 -2.21 -31.28
C LYS A 47 -3.94 -1.20 -31.63
N GLY A 48 -4.56 -0.62 -30.59
CA GLY A 48 -5.48 0.52 -30.72
C GLY A 48 -6.85 0.35 -30.04
N ASP A 49 -7.20 -0.83 -29.52
CA ASP A 49 -8.49 -1.01 -28.88
C ASP A 49 -8.41 -1.77 -27.54
N ASN A 50 -8.93 -1.14 -26.48
CA ASN A 50 -9.26 -1.79 -25.21
C ASN A 50 -10.57 -2.61 -25.30
N SER A 51 -11.07 -2.83 -26.52
CA SER A 51 -12.40 -3.37 -26.84
C SER A 51 -12.60 -4.81 -26.39
N ALA A 52 -11.53 -5.61 -26.28
CA ALA A 52 -11.65 -7.00 -25.86
C ALA A 52 -11.83 -7.17 -24.34
N GLN A 53 -11.69 -6.10 -23.53
CA GLN A 53 -11.76 -6.16 -22.06
C GLN A 53 -11.00 -7.35 -21.48
N ARG A 54 -9.82 -7.64 -22.04
CA ARG A 54 -9.04 -8.80 -21.63
C ARG A 54 -8.28 -8.45 -20.35
N PHE A 55 -8.71 -9.08 -19.28
CA PHE A 55 -8.19 -8.90 -17.93
C PHE A 55 -7.22 -10.04 -17.63
N ASP A 56 -5.98 -9.70 -17.27
CA ASP A 56 -5.01 -10.68 -16.78
C ASP A 56 -4.81 -10.53 -15.28
N ILE A 57 -4.75 -11.65 -14.57
CA ILE A 57 -4.51 -11.68 -13.13
C ILE A 57 -3.05 -11.28 -12.86
N SER A 58 -2.87 -10.19 -12.12
CA SER A 58 -1.55 -9.69 -11.70
C SER A 58 -1.24 -10.08 -10.25
N ASP A 59 -2.23 -10.07 -9.35
CA ASP A 59 -2.05 -10.48 -7.96
C ASP A 59 -3.25 -11.30 -7.46
N THR A 60 -2.99 -12.24 -6.57
CA THR A 60 -4.04 -12.98 -5.86
C THR A 60 -3.67 -13.23 -4.40
N THR A 61 -4.67 -13.17 -3.53
CA THR A 61 -4.43 -13.45 -2.10
C THR A 61 -5.69 -13.93 -1.38
N TRP A 62 -5.49 -14.72 -0.34
CA TRP A 62 -6.54 -15.09 0.60
C TRP A 62 -6.58 -14.08 1.75
N VAL A 63 -7.75 -13.49 1.95
CA VAL A 63 -8.07 -12.70 3.14
C VAL A 63 -8.71 -13.62 4.15
N ILE A 64 -7.95 -13.98 5.19
CA ILE A 64 -8.43 -14.82 6.30
C ILE A 64 -8.57 -13.96 7.55
N ARG A 65 -9.78 -13.91 8.13
CA ARG A 65 -10.04 -13.17 9.37
C ARG A 65 -10.14 -14.09 10.58
N ASN A 66 -9.41 -13.74 11.63
CA ASN A 66 -9.57 -14.34 12.94
C ASN A 66 -10.57 -13.53 13.78
N THR A 67 -11.80 -14.00 13.85
CA THR A 67 -12.91 -13.29 14.51
C THR A 67 -12.86 -13.36 16.03
N THR A 68 -12.12 -14.31 16.60
CA THR A 68 -11.95 -14.42 18.06
C THR A 68 -10.91 -13.42 18.56
N GLN A 69 -9.85 -13.18 17.77
CA GLN A 69 -8.80 -12.23 18.10
C GLN A 69 -9.18 -10.79 17.71
N CYS A 70 -9.87 -10.62 16.58
CA CYS A 70 -10.25 -9.34 16.02
C CYS A 70 -11.73 -9.37 15.60
N PRO A 71 -12.67 -9.16 16.54
CA PRO A 71 -14.09 -9.20 16.24
C PRO A 71 -14.50 -8.07 15.29
N SER A 72 -15.58 -8.29 14.54
CA SER A 72 -16.13 -7.26 13.64
C SER A 72 -16.45 -5.99 14.42
N ARG A 73 -16.02 -4.84 13.89
CA ARG A 73 -16.43 -3.55 14.43
C ARG A 73 -17.92 -3.36 14.16
N LEU A 74 -18.75 -3.49 15.18
CA LEU A 74 -20.16 -3.14 15.09
C LEU A 74 -20.27 -1.63 14.81
N MET A 75 -21.10 -1.26 13.83
CA MET A 75 -21.54 0.12 13.69
C MET A 75 -22.21 0.52 15.02
N PRO A 76 -21.84 1.64 15.66
CA PRO A 76 -22.51 2.06 16.88
C PRO A 76 -23.99 2.29 16.57
N ASN A 77 -24.89 1.57 17.24
CA ASN A 77 -26.31 1.89 17.26
C ASN A 77 -26.49 3.21 18.02
N GLY A 78 -26.26 4.36 17.38
CA GLY A 78 -26.56 5.71 17.89
C GLY A 78 -26.00 6.09 19.28
N GLY A 79 -25.23 5.21 19.92
CA GLY A 79 -24.73 5.33 21.28
C GLY A 79 -23.21 5.22 21.23
N SER A 80 -22.58 6.36 21.42
CA SER A 80 -21.13 6.57 21.51
C SER A 80 -20.42 5.53 22.39
N ALA A 81 -19.77 4.54 21.77
CA ALA A 81 -18.67 3.85 22.42
C ALA A 81 -17.42 4.74 22.36
N PRO A 82 -16.65 4.88 23.45
CA PRO A 82 -15.52 5.80 23.49
C PRO A 82 -14.47 5.36 22.48
N VAL A 83 -14.04 6.29 21.63
CA VAL A 83 -12.91 6.12 20.73
C VAL A 83 -11.70 5.74 21.59
N ARG A 84 -11.29 4.47 21.55
CA ARG A 84 -10.06 4.01 22.18
C ARG A 84 -8.91 4.69 21.42
N ARG A 85 -8.42 5.81 21.97
CA ARG A 85 -7.27 6.55 21.42
C ARG A 85 -6.13 5.54 21.27
N MET A 86 -5.53 5.48 20.08
CA MET A 86 -4.28 4.75 19.91
C MET A 86 -3.27 5.28 20.94
N PRO A 87 -2.49 4.40 21.59
CA PRO A 87 -1.38 4.86 22.41
C PRO A 87 -0.46 5.73 21.55
N SER A 88 -0.31 6.99 21.95
CA SER A 88 0.66 7.88 21.33
C SER A 88 2.04 7.24 21.49
N HIS A 89 2.67 6.84 20.39
CA HIS A 89 4.09 6.52 20.40
C HIS A 89 4.83 7.76 20.92
N PRO A 90 5.67 7.63 21.96
CA PRO A 90 6.47 8.74 22.42
C PRO A 90 7.38 9.18 21.26
N HIS A 91 7.23 10.44 20.86
CA HIS A 91 8.17 11.09 19.95
C HIS A 91 9.57 11.00 20.55
N PRO A 92 10.59 10.56 19.81
CA PRO A 92 11.95 10.67 20.30
C PRO A 92 12.27 12.16 20.52
N ALA A 93 12.71 12.48 21.73
CA ALA A 93 13.13 13.83 22.08
C ALA A 93 14.21 14.30 21.09
N ARG A 94 13.88 15.34 20.32
CA ARG A 94 14.84 16.04 19.46
C ARG A 94 15.89 16.67 20.36
N LYS A 95 17.06 16.03 20.52
CA LYS A 95 18.23 16.64 21.16
C LYS A 95 18.57 17.93 20.42
N VAL A 96 18.30 19.07 21.07
CA VAL A 96 18.81 20.38 20.65
C VAL A 96 20.32 20.36 20.90
N HIS A 97 21.09 20.07 19.85
CA HIS A 97 22.53 20.36 19.89
C HIS A 97 22.70 21.85 19.65
N GLY A 98 23.15 22.53 20.70
CA GLY A 98 23.42 23.96 20.70
C GLY A 98 24.41 24.34 19.59
N HIS A 99 24.10 25.45 18.93
CA HIS A 99 25.00 26.12 18.02
C HIS A 99 26.28 26.55 18.74
N SER A 100 27.43 26.15 18.21
CA SER A 100 28.65 26.94 18.30
C SER A 100 29.24 27.03 16.89
N HIS A 101 29.15 28.21 16.30
CA HIS A 101 29.89 28.57 15.09
C HIS A 101 31.33 28.93 15.50
N PRO A 102 32.36 28.33 14.87
CA PRO A 102 33.67 28.96 14.77
C PRO A 102 33.77 29.75 13.46
N ARG A 103 34.50 30.86 13.58
CA ARG A 103 34.60 31.98 12.66
C ARG A 103 35.20 31.61 11.30
N ARG A 104 34.71 32.32 10.28
CA ARG A 104 35.24 32.44 8.92
C ARG A 104 36.71 32.86 8.96
N ALA A 105 37.60 32.05 8.40
CA ALA A 105 38.97 32.44 8.07
C ALA A 105 39.14 32.46 6.54
N VAL A 106 39.73 33.55 6.07
CA VAL A 106 39.99 33.90 4.66
C VAL A 106 41.29 33.24 4.20
N GLY A 107 41.37 32.75 2.95
CA GLY A 107 42.65 32.54 2.24
C GLY A 107 42.79 31.25 1.40
N MET A 108 42.91 31.42 0.08
CA MET A 108 43.38 30.50 -0.98
C MET A 108 44.88 30.08 -0.84
N PRO A 109 45.53 29.28 -1.73
CA PRO A 109 45.06 28.46 -2.87
C PRO A 109 45.57 26.98 -2.87
N ARG A 110 45.15 26.27 -3.92
CA ARG A 110 45.48 24.90 -4.36
C ARG A 110 46.98 24.65 -4.66
N PRO A 111 47.40 23.37 -4.64
CA PRO A 111 48.19 22.76 -5.70
C PRO A 111 47.33 21.86 -6.62
#